data_AF-A0A094HH57-F1
#
_entry.id   AF-A0A094HH57-F1
#
_cell.length_a   1.000
_cell.length_b   1.000
_cell.length_c   1.000
_cell.angle_alpha   90.00
_cell.angle_beta   90.00
_cell.angle_gamma   90.00
#
_symmetry.space_group_name_H-M   'P 1'
#
loop_
_entity.id
_entity.type
_entity.pdbx_description
1 polymer ?
#
loop_
_entity_poly.entity_id
_entity_poly.type
_entity_poly.pdbx_seq_one_letter_code
_entity_poly.pdbx_strand_id
1 'polypeptide(L)'
;MASFFTRDVDFELTWEVLRSTLEAGGWKRPPIKSTVEMGLDTYQRPEYIPMEHFIAQNIAEPMGVKTCQWGAQDTQLILKHRLAQGVEFLHHQISERNLEMCVPGEGIDVVMAKVKIERHVLNVTKETLERGRDVTKMLVLDNVETKRFRHAMRAATDESRQLYFRSLLTDDILYYLFSAQFRSISFPFIFHRGIRRIAAEEALRRDLHIFTTFVAGTLIYDTYRLCLQMDAREPTLVRDGSPISHEAVLLNYKAMVLFSPLGHISKTLETLPATPELLLKYQGWKPKAHPGHTLPQYSPNTDFSDWLLSFNY
;
A
#
# COMPACT_ATOMS: atom_id res chain seq x y z
N MET A 1 -9.76 -21.71 -18.57
CA MET A 1 -9.89 -22.06 -17.14
C MET A 1 -8.50 -22.41 -16.65
N ALA A 2 -7.88 -21.63 -15.76
CA ALA A 2 -6.57 -21.99 -15.22
C ALA A 2 -6.73 -23.25 -14.36
N SER A 3 -6.04 -24.33 -14.73
CA SER A 3 -6.02 -25.58 -13.99
C SER A 3 -5.29 -25.39 -12.66
N PHE A 4 -5.92 -25.78 -11.55
CA PHE A 4 -5.39 -25.65 -10.20
C PHE A 4 -4.78 -26.98 -9.75
N PHE A 5 -3.47 -27.01 -9.48
CA PHE A 5 -2.69 -28.25 -9.23
C PHE A 5 -2.50 -28.52 -7.74
N THR A 6 -3.12 -29.57 -7.21
CA THR A 6 -3.27 -29.77 -5.75
C THR A 6 -2.91 -31.17 -5.25
N ARG A 7 -2.27 -32.00 -6.09
CA ARG A 7 -1.74 -33.29 -5.64
C ARG A 7 -0.52 -33.05 -4.75
N ASP A 8 -0.19 -33.99 -3.88
CA ASP A 8 0.98 -33.86 -3.01
C ASP A 8 2.28 -33.63 -3.80
N VAL A 9 2.45 -34.32 -4.92
CA VAL A 9 3.57 -34.14 -5.86
C VAL A 9 3.64 -32.73 -6.47
N ASP A 10 2.51 -32.04 -6.64
CA ASP A 10 2.48 -30.66 -7.17
C ASP A 10 3.02 -29.68 -6.10
N PHE A 11 2.68 -29.92 -4.83
CA PHE A 11 3.17 -29.14 -3.70
C PHE A 11 4.66 -29.37 -3.43
N GLU A 12 5.11 -30.63 -3.48
CA GLU A 12 6.52 -31.01 -3.35
C GLU A 12 7.36 -30.33 -4.43
N LEU A 13 6.95 -30.43 -5.70
CA LEU A 13 7.65 -29.77 -6.79
C LEU A 13 7.64 -28.23 -6.65
N THR A 14 6.53 -27.64 -6.21
CA THR A 14 6.46 -26.19 -5.94
C THR A 14 7.49 -25.77 -4.88
N TRP A 15 7.61 -26.55 -3.80
CA TRP A 15 8.61 -26.31 -2.76
C TRP A 15 10.04 -26.45 -3.29
N GLU A 16 10.33 -27.52 -4.03
CA GLU A 16 11.66 -27.79 -4.60
C GLU A 16 12.13 -26.67 -5.51
N VAL A 17 11.26 -26.17 -6.40
CA VAL A 17 11.56 -25.06 -7.30
C VAL A 17 11.80 -23.77 -6.52
N LEU A 18 10.96 -23.42 -5.55
CA LEU A 18 11.13 -22.21 -4.75
C LEU A 18 12.40 -22.24 -3.91
N ARG A 19 12.71 -23.39 -3.31
CA ARG A 19 13.90 -23.59 -2.49
C ARG A 19 15.18 -23.54 -3.34
N SER A 20 15.21 -24.29 -4.44
CA SER A 20 16.39 -24.33 -5.33
C SER A 20 16.68 -22.96 -5.93
N THR A 21 15.63 -22.21 -6.33
CA THR A 21 15.81 -20.84 -6.85
C THR A 21 16.24 -19.84 -5.77
N LEU A 22 15.86 -20.05 -4.51
CA LEU A 22 16.36 -19.25 -3.38
C LEU A 22 17.85 -19.52 -3.12
N GLU A 23 18.24 -20.80 -3.07
CA GLU A 23 19.63 -21.24 -2.84
C GLU A 23 20.56 -20.81 -3.98
N ALA A 24 20.08 -20.80 -5.22
CA ALA A 24 20.80 -20.28 -6.38
C ALA A 24 20.85 -18.73 -6.46
N GLY A 25 20.22 -18.02 -5.52
CA GLY A 25 20.18 -16.56 -5.50
C GLY A 25 19.26 -15.92 -6.55
N GLY A 26 18.36 -16.70 -7.17
CA GLY A 26 17.38 -16.22 -8.15
C GLY A 26 16.30 -15.31 -7.55
N TRP A 27 16.11 -15.35 -6.24
CA TRP A 27 15.34 -14.38 -5.47
C TRP A 27 15.86 -14.32 -4.03
N LYS A 28 15.37 -13.35 -3.25
CA LYS A 28 15.71 -13.19 -1.83
C LYS A 28 14.44 -13.01 -1.03
N ARG A 29 14.46 -13.44 0.23
CA ARG A 29 13.36 -13.15 1.15
C ARG A 29 13.19 -11.63 1.31
N PRO A 30 11.96 -11.12 1.29
CA PRO A 30 11.72 -9.69 1.44
C PRO A 30 12.16 -9.22 2.83
N PRO A 31 12.82 -8.04 2.94
CA PRO A 31 13.25 -7.48 4.22
C PRO A 31 12.06 -6.84 4.95
N ILE A 32 11.17 -7.67 5.49
CA ILE A 32 9.98 -7.23 6.22
C ILE A 32 10.43 -6.64 7.57
N LYS A 33 10.13 -5.36 7.77
CA LYS A 33 10.42 -4.64 9.01
C LYS A 33 9.21 -4.68 9.93
N SER A 34 9.47 -4.71 11.23
CA SER A 34 8.40 -4.68 12.23
C SER A 34 7.72 -3.31 12.28
N THR A 35 6.39 -3.32 12.41
CA THR A 35 5.53 -2.15 12.59
C THR A 35 5.27 -1.83 14.07
N VAL A 36 5.88 -2.56 15.00
CA VAL A 36 5.69 -2.39 16.45
C VAL A 36 5.97 -0.96 16.91
N GLU A 37 7.01 -0.32 16.36
CA GLU A 37 7.38 1.06 16.69
C GLU A 37 6.34 2.10 16.26
N MET A 38 5.38 1.72 15.41
CA MET A 38 4.28 2.60 14.99
C MET A 38 3.14 2.69 16.02
N GLY A 39 3.22 1.93 17.11
CA GLY A 39 2.30 2.08 18.25
C GLY A 39 0.83 1.75 17.93
N LEU A 40 0.57 0.77 17.06
CA LEU A 40 -0.78 0.39 16.60
C LEU A 40 -1.72 -0.06 17.73
N ASP A 41 -1.15 -0.44 18.88
CA ASP A 41 -1.85 -0.91 20.09
C ASP A 41 -1.88 0.11 21.23
N THR A 42 -1.42 1.33 21.00
CA THR A 42 -1.33 2.33 22.06
C THR A 42 -2.69 3.00 22.36
N TYR A 43 -2.78 3.67 23.51
CA TYR A 43 -3.97 4.47 23.83
C TYR A 43 -4.07 5.75 22.97
N GLN A 44 -2.94 6.21 22.43
CA GLN A 44 -2.86 7.42 21.63
C GLN A 44 -3.20 7.10 20.17
N ARG A 45 -4.45 7.39 19.81
CA ARG A 45 -4.94 7.18 18.44
C ARG A 45 -4.28 8.17 17.46
N PRO A 46 -3.87 7.73 16.27
CA PRO A 46 -3.43 8.61 15.20
C PRO A 46 -4.54 9.58 14.79
N GLU A 47 -4.19 10.86 14.69
CA GLU A 47 -5.08 11.91 14.20
C GLU A 47 -5.54 11.60 12.76
N TYR A 48 -6.82 11.90 12.48
CA TYR A 48 -7.35 11.84 11.13
C TYR A 48 -7.04 13.13 10.40
N ILE A 49 -6.36 13.05 9.27
CA ILE A 49 -6.06 14.21 8.44
C ILE A 49 -6.50 13.86 7.01
N PRO A 50 -7.60 14.42 6.50
CA PRO A 50 -8.11 14.07 5.18
C PRO A 50 -7.19 14.59 4.07
N MET A 51 -7.04 13.79 3.01
CA MET A 51 -6.32 14.18 1.79
C MET A 51 -6.96 15.38 1.08
N GLU A 52 -8.24 15.68 1.35
CA GLU A 52 -8.94 16.89 0.88
C GLU A 52 -8.13 18.17 1.09
N HIS A 53 -7.49 18.31 2.25
CA HIS A 53 -6.69 19.50 2.56
C HIS A 53 -5.52 19.69 1.59
N PHE A 54 -4.91 18.60 1.15
CA PHE A 54 -3.78 18.63 0.23
C PHE A 54 -4.21 18.77 -1.23
N ILE A 55 -5.37 18.21 -1.58
CA ILE A 55 -6.00 18.42 -2.89
C ILE A 55 -6.36 19.91 -3.05
N ALA A 56 -6.98 20.51 -2.03
CA ALA A 56 -7.31 21.92 -2.02
C ALA A 56 -6.06 22.80 -2.17
N GLN A 57 -4.94 22.46 -1.51
CA GLN A 57 -3.66 23.15 -1.70
C GLN A 57 -3.10 23.00 -3.13
N ASN A 58 -3.20 21.80 -3.71
CA ASN A 58 -2.76 21.54 -5.08
C ASN A 58 -3.57 22.33 -6.11
N ILE A 59 -4.87 22.57 -5.85
CA ILE A 59 -5.80 23.33 -6.71
C ILE A 59 -5.70 24.83 -6.48
N ALA A 60 -5.56 25.28 -5.22
CA ALA A 60 -5.62 26.69 -4.84
C ALA A 60 -4.38 27.50 -5.22
N GLU A 61 -3.26 26.87 -5.57
CA GLU A 61 -2.17 27.57 -6.25
C GLU A 61 -2.63 27.98 -7.66
N PRO A 62 -2.92 29.27 -7.90
CA PRO A 62 -3.47 29.72 -9.15
C PRO A 62 -2.34 29.82 -10.18
N MET A 63 -2.63 29.37 -11.40
CA MET A 63 -2.55 30.22 -12.59
C MET A 63 -1.86 31.58 -12.35
N GLY A 64 -0.53 31.62 -12.41
CA GLY A 64 0.26 32.84 -12.55
C GLY A 64 0.64 33.61 -11.27
N VAL A 65 1.66 33.16 -10.54
CA VAL A 65 2.68 34.06 -9.98
C VAL A 65 4.07 33.41 -10.11
N LYS A 66 4.92 34.00 -10.96
CA LYS A 66 6.34 33.66 -11.10
C LYS A 66 7.09 34.14 -9.85
N THR A 67 7.15 33.34 -8.81
CA THR A 67 8.21 33.43 -7.78
C THR A 67 8.48 32.06 -7.21
N CYS A 68 8.99 31.14 -8.06
CA CYS A 68 9.54 29.89 -7.57
C CYS A 68 10.86 30.15 -6.88
N GLN A 69 10.83 30.19 -5.54
CA GLN A 69 11.99 29.80 -4.75
C GLN A 69 12.27 28.32 -5.04
N TRP A 70 13.53 27.96 -5.27
CA TRP A 70 13.95 26.63 -5.74
C TRP A 70 13.56 25.45 -4.83
N GLY A 71 12.94 25.66 -3.66
CA GLY A 71 12.35 24.62 -2.80
C GLY A 71 10.85 24.36 -3.02
N ALA A 72 10.11 25.24 -3.70
CA ALA A 72 8.66 25.10 -3.88
C ALA A 72 8.29 24.08 -4.98
N GLN A 73 9.10 23.97 -6.04
CA GLN A 73 8.85 23.03 -7.15
C GLN A 73 8.99 21.56 -6.73
N ASP A 74 10.01 21.23 -5.94
CA ASP A 74 10.22 19.87 -5.44
C ASP A 74 9.09 19.46 -4.48
N THR A 75 8.66 20.40 -3.64
CA THR A 75 7.57 20.19 -2.69
C THR A 75 6.24 19.92 -3.43
N GLN A 76 5.95 20.70 -4.48
CA GLN A 76 4.78 20.51 -5.33
C GLN A 76 4.82 19.16 -6.07
N LEU A 77 5.96 18.79 -6.67
CA LEU A 77 6.10 17.49 -7.33
C LEU A 77 5.89 16.32 -6.36
N ILE A 78 6.41 16.43 -5.13
CA ILE A 78 6.20 15.45 -4.07
C ILE A 78 4.71 15.30 -3.77
N LEU A 79 3.96 16.40 -3.62
CA LEU A 79 2.52 16.33 -3.38
C LEU A 79 1.78 15.65 -4.54
N LYS A 80 2.07 16.02 -5.78
CA LYS A 80 1.44 15.38 -6.96
C LYS A 80 1.69 13.87 -6.99
N HIS A 81 2.92 13.44 -6.69
CA HIS A 81 3.26 12.03 -6.56
C HIS A 81 2.48 11.35 -5.43
N ARG A 82 2.32 12.03 -4.29
CA ARG A 82 1.60 11.48 -3.12
C ARG A 82 0.10 11.36 -3.37
N LEU A 83 -0.52 12.35 -4.00
CA LEU A 83 -1.90 12.25 -4.46
C LEU A 83 -2.06 11.07 -5.43
N ALA A 84 -1.14 10.93 -6.39
CA ALA A 84 -1.14 9.82 -7.34
C ALA A 84 -0.96 8.44 -6.67
N GLN A 85 -0.17 8.36 -5.60
CA GLN A 85 -0.05 7.14 -4.78
C GLN A 85 -1.36 6.80 -4.06
N GLY A 86 -2.10 7.80 -3.57
CA GLY A 86 -3.43 7.59 -2.99
C GLY A 86 -4.45 7.12 -4.02
N VAL A 87 -4.37 7.66 -5.24
CA VAL A 87 -5.19 7.21 -6.38
C VAL A 87 -4.86 5.76 -6.75
N GLU A 88 -3.58 5.42 -6.87
CA GLU A 88 -3.16 4.05 -7.17
C GLU A 88 -3.66 3.08 -6.11
N PHE A 89 -3.58 3.42 -4.82
CA PHE A 89 -4.09 2.58 -3.75
C PHE A 89 -5.58 2.27 -3.88
N LEU A 90 -6.44 3.26 -4.17
CA LEU A 90 -7.90 3.06 -4.23
C LEU A 90 -8.38 2.45 -5.55
N HIS A 91 -7.72 2.78 -6.66
CA HIS A 91 -8.21 2.49 -8.00
C HIS A 91 -7.34 1.51 -8.79
N HIS A 92 -6.11 1.23 -8.32
CA HIS A 92 -5.09 0.42 -9.00
C HIS A 92 -4.72 0.90 -10.42
N GLN A 93 -5.13 2.12 -10.75
CA GLN A 93 -4.87 2.84 -11.98
C GLN A 93 -5.26 4.30 -11.80
N ILE A 94 -4.82 5.17 -12.71
CA ILE A 94 -5.19 6.58 -12.72
C ILE A 94 -6.13 6.85 -13.89
N SER A 95 -7.32 7.37 -13.58
CA SER A 95 -8.26 7.88 -14.58
C SER A 95 -7.96 9.35 -14.88
N GLU A 96 -8.47 9.87 -16.00
CA GLU A 96 -8.32 11.28 -16.37
C GLU A 96 -8.83 12.22 -15.26
N ARG A 97 -10.00 11.93 -14.69
CA ARG A 97 -10.56 12.70 -13.56
C ARG A 97 -9.63 12.71 -12.35
N ASN A 98 -9.02 11.57 -12.02
CA ASN A 98 -8.08 11.49 -10.89
C ASN A 98 -6.73 12.15 -11.20
N LEU A 99 -6.36 12.18 -12.47
CA LEU A 99 -5.16 12.86 -12.95
C LEU A 99 -5.29 14.38 -12.84
N GLU A 100 -6.47 14.94 -13.07
CA GLU A 100 -6.75 16.37 -12.86
C GLU A 100 -6.62 16.80 -11.39
N MET A 101 -6.98 15.92 -10.44
CA MET A 101 -6.75 16.19 -9.01
C MET A 101 -5.26 16.23 -8.66
N CYS A 102 -4.43 15.44 -9.36
CA CYS A 102 -2.99 15.41 -9.16
C CYS A 102 -2.28 16.53 -9.91
N VAL A 103 -2.74 16.90 -11.12
CA VAL A 103 -2.13 17.92 -11.97
C VAL A 103 -3.24 18.84 -12.52
N PRO A 104 -3.67 19.85 -11.75
CA PRO A 104 -4.68 20.78 -12.21
C PRO A 104 -4.13 21.73 -13.30
N GLY A 105 -5.00 22.17 -14.21
CA GLY A 105 -4.70 23.16 -15.25
C GLY A 105 -4.62 22.62 -16.68
N GLU A 106 -4.21 23.49 -17.60
CA GLU A 106 -4.07 23.21 -19.04
C GLU A 106 -2.74 23.73 -19.60
N GLY A 107 -2.27 23.17 -20.72
CA GLY A 107 -1.05 23.59 -21.41
C GLY A 107 0.01 22.49 -21.55
N ILE A 108 1.08 22.75 -22.32
CA ILE A 108 2.12 21.76 -22.66
C ILE A 108 2.85 21.24 -21.41
N ASP A 109 3.16 22.13 -20.46
CA ASP A 109 3.82 21.76 -19.21
C ASP A 109 2.94 20.83 -18.35
N VAL A 110 1.62 21.04 -18.38
CA VAL A 110 0.63 20.19 -17.72
C VAL A 110 0.57 18.83 -18.39
N VAL A 111 0.55 18.75 -19.72
CA VAL A 111 0.57 17.47 -20.46
C VAL A 111 1.82 16.67 -20.10
N MET A 112 2.99 17.31 -20.08
CA MET A 112 4.23 16.64 -19.68
C MET A 112 4.22 16.18 -18.21
N ALA A 113 3.63 16.98 -17.32
CA ALA A 113 3.45 16.59 -15.91
C ALA A 113 2.48 15.40 -15.77
N LYS A 114 1.37 15.39 -16.51
CA LYS A 114 0.40 14.28 -16.56
C LYS A 114 1.08 12.97 -16.96
N VAL A 115 1.87 12.96 -18.03
CA VAL A 115 2.65 11.77 -18.46
C VAL A 115 3.63 11.29 -17.38
N LYS A 116 4.29 12.22 -16.66
CA LYS A 116 5.18 11.85 -15.55
C LYS A 116 4.41 11.20 -14.40
N ILE A 117 3.22 11.70 -14.08
CA ILE A 117 2.36 11.14 -13.03
C ILE A 117 1.83 9.76 -13.42
N GLU A 118 1.38 9.57 -14.66
CA GLU A 118 0.97 8.25 -15.15
C GLU A 118 2.11 7.24 -15.03
N ARG A 119 3.32 7.61 -15.46
CA ARG A 119 4.51 6.78 -15.29
C ARG A 119 4.83 6.49 -13.83
N HIS A 120 4.64 7.46 -12.94
CA HIS A 120 4.81 7.27 -11.50
C HIS A 120 3.83 6.24 -10.95
N VAL A 121 2.55 6.33 -11.31
CA VAL A 121 1.51 5.35 -10.92
C VAL A 121 1.87 3.95 -11.44
N LEU A 122 2.30 3.82 -12.69
CA LEU A 122 2.74 2.55 -13.25
C LEU A 122 3.91 1.94 -12.46
N ASN A 123 4.87 2.76 -12.03
CA ASN A 123 6.00 2.30 -11.21
C ASN A 123 5.53 1.85 -9.82
N VAL A 124 4.58 2.55 -9.19
CA VAL A 124 3.99 2.17 -7.89
C VAL A 124 3.28 0.81 -8.00
N THR A 125 2.46 0.61 -9.04
CA THR A 125 1.81 -0.68 -9.30
C THR A 125 2.85 -1.78 -9.53
N LYS A 126 3.88 -1.52 -10.35
CA LYS A 126 4.96 -2.49 -10.61
C LYS A 126 5.67 -2.90 -9.31
N GLU A 127 6.08 -1.95 -8.48
CA GLU A 127 6.71 -2.22 -7.19
C GLU A 127 5.80 -3.06 -6.28
N THR A 128 4.49 -2.77 -6.28
CA THR A 128 3.50 -3.50 -5.47
C THR A 128 3.37 -4.95 -5.92
N LEU A 129 3.31 -5.19 -7.23
CA LEU A 129 3.26 -6.55 -7.80
C LEU A 129 4.56 -7.33 -7.54
N GLU A 130 5.72 -6.68 -7.67
CA GLU A 130 7.01 -7.29 -7.36
C GLU A 130 7.10 -7.70 -5.88
N ARG A 131 6.75 -6.79 -4.95
CA ARG A 131 6.68 -7.11 -3.52
C ARG A 131 5.66 -8.21 -3.22
N GLY A 132 4.50 -8.17 -3.88
CA GLY A 132 3.48 -9.21 -3.78
C GLY A 132 4.02 -10.58 -4.19
N ARG A 133 4.80 -10.65 -5.27
CA ARG A 133 5.47 -11.87 -5.71
C ARG A 133 6.49 -12.37 -4.70
N ASP A 134 7.36 -11.51 -4.18
CA ASP A 134 8.37 -11.87 -3.19
C ASP A 134 7.76 -12.37 -1.87
N VAL A 135 6.71 -11.69 -1.39
CA VAL A 135 5.92 -12.13 -0.23
C VAL A 135 5.25 -13.46 -0.50
N THR A 136 4.68 -13.67 -1.68
CA THR A 136 4.03 -14.94 -2.02
C THR A 136 5.03 -16.09 -2.01
N LYS A 137 6.22 -15.91 -2.60
CA LYS A 137 7.29 -16.92 -2.57
C LYS A 137 7.69 -17.28 -1.14
N MET A 138 7.88 -16.27 -0.30
CA MET A 138 8.20 -16.45 1.12
C MET A 138 7.10 -17.24 1.83
N LEU A 139 5.84 -16.80 1.74
CA LEU A 139 4.70 -17.43 2.41
C LEU A 139 4.46 -18.86 1.92
N VAL A 140 4.56 -19.11 0.61
CA VAL A 140 4.37 -20.45 0.04
C VAL A 140 5.51 -21.36 0.49
N LEU A 141 6.77 -20.93 0.39
CA LEU A 141 7.91 -21.72 0.84
C LEU A 141 7.78 -22.12 2.31
N ASP A 142 7.33 -21.20 3.17
CA ASP A 142 7.17 -21.45 4.62
C ASP A 142 6.00 -22.38 4.96
N ASN A 143 5.02 -22.53 4.06
CA ASN A 143 3.76 -23.20 4.40
C ASN A 143 3.40 -24.40 3.52
N VAL A 144 3.96 -24.56 2.33
CA VAL A 144 3.51 -25.53 1.31
C VAL A 144 3.57 -27.00 1.77
N GLU A 145 4.50 -27.32 2.67
CA GLU A 145 4.63 -28.66 3.26
C GLU A 145 3.63 -28.92 4.40
N THR A 146 2.97 -27.87 4.91
CA THR A 146 2.06 -28.00 6.04
C THR A 146 0.73 -28.62 5.62
N LYS A 147 0.15 -29.45 6.50
CA LYS A 147 -1.19 -30.02 6.30
C LYS A 147 -2.25 -28.93 6.11
N ARG A 148 -2.12 -27.81 6.83
CA ARG A 148 -3.05 -26.67 6.78
C ARG A 148 -3.06 -26.04 5.39
N PHE A 149 -1.89 -25.75 4.81
CA PHE A 149 -1.78 -25.20 3.46
C PHE A 149 -2.38 -26.14 2.41
N ARG A 150 -1.95 -27.42 2.42
CA ARG A 150 -2.42 -28.41 1.43
C ARG A 150 -3.93 -28.60 1.50
N HIS A 151 -4.49 -28.66 2.70
CA HIS A 151 -5.94 -28.73 2.90
C HIS A 151 -6.65 -27.47 2.38
N ALA A 152 -6.15 -26.28 2.71
CA ALA A 152 -6.73 -25.03 2.25
C ALA A 152 -6.71 -24.89 0.72
N MET A 153 -5.61 -25.28 0.06
CA MET A 153 -5.53 -25.23 -1.41
C MET A 153 -6.50 -26.23 -2.06
N ARG A 154 -6.76 -27.37 -1.43
CA ARG A 154 -7.76 -28.34 -1.89
C ARG A 154 -9.22 -27.92 -1.65
N ALA A 155 -9.47 -26.77 -1.03
CA ALA A 155 -10.83 -26.25 -0.88
C ALA A 155 -11.51 -26.08 -2.25
N ALA A 156 -12.84 -26.17 -2.30
CA ALA A 156 -13.58 -26.12 -3.57
C ALA A 156 -13.61 -24.72 -4.20
N THR A 157 -13.61 -23.66 -3.37
CA THR A 157 -13.79 -22.28 -3.82
C THR A 157 -12.51 -21.46 -3.75
N ASP A 158 -12.35 -20.53 -4.69
CA ASP A 158 -11.26 -19.55 -4.67
C ASP A 158 -11.30 -18.68 -3.42
N GLU A 159 -12.49 -18.33 -2.94
CA GLU A 159 -12.68 -17.55 -1.71
C GLU A 159 -12.04 -18.24 -0.49
N SER A 160 -12.23 -19.56 -0.33
CA SER A 160 -11.62 -20.30 0.80
C SER A 160 -10.09 -20.29 0.74
N ARG A 161 -9.53 -20.39 -0.47
CA ARG A 161 -8.08 -20.35 -0.70
C ARG A 161 -7.51 -18.95 -0.46
N GLN A 162 -8.22 -17.92 -0.90
CA GLN A 162 -7.87 -16.52 -0.62
C GLN A 162 -7.94 -16.21 0.88
N LEU A 163 -8.96 -16.70 1.59
CA LEU A 163 -9.07 -16.54 3.04
C LEU A 163 -7.89 -17.16 3.78
N TYR A 164 -7.38 -18.31 3.32
CA TYR A 164 -6.16 -18.89 3.87
C TYR A 164 -4.97 -17.93 3.76
N PHE A 165 -4.69 -17.40 2.55
CA PHE A 165 -3.59 -16.46 2.37
C PHE A 165 -3.79 -15.17 3.17
N ARG A 166 -5.01 -14.63 3.23
CA ARG A 166 -5.35 -13.48 4.08
C ARG A 166 -5.02 -13.72 5.55
N SER A 167 -5.24 -14.94 6.05
CA SER A 167 -4.94 -15.30 7.44
C SER A 167 -3.44 -15.34 7.78
N LEU A 168 -2.57 -15.33 6.76
CA LEU A 168 -1.12 -15.27 6.93
C LEU A 168 -0.57 -13.84 6.92
N LEU A 169 -1.40 -12.84 6.58
CA LEU A 169 -0.95 -11.46 6.43
C LEU A 169 -0.90 -10.77 7.78
N THR A 170 0.32 -10.42 8.19
CA THR A 170 0.57 -9.56 9.34
C THR A 170 0.58 -8.09 8.90
N ASP A 171 0.43 -7.19 9.88
CA ASP A 171 0.57 -5.75 9.67
C ASP A 171 1.93 -5.40 9.02
N ASP A 172 3.00 -6.11 9.39
CA ASP A 172 4.34 -5.96 8.81
C ASP A 172 4.39 -6.32 7.31
N ILE A 173 3.73 -7.41 6.92
CA ILE A 173 3.62 -7.83 5.52
C ILE A 173 2.83 -6.80 4.72
N LEU A 174 1.71 -6.32 5.27
CA LEU A 174 0.86 -5.33 4.61
C LEU A 174 1.59 -4.00 4.43
N TYR A 175 2.31 -3.54 5.46
CA TYR A 175 3.14 -2.34 5.38
C TYR A 175 4.24 -2.47 4.32
N TYR A 176 4.95 -3.60 4.28
CA TYR A 176 5.95 -3.86 3.25
C TYR A 176 5.35 -3.79 1.85
N LEU A 177 4.26 -4.54 1.61
CA LEU A 177 3.63 -4.70 0.31
C LEU A 177 3.18 -3.36 -0.28
N PHE A 178 2.51 -2.52 0.51
CA PHE A 178 2.02 -1.21 0.09
C PHE A 178 2.88 -0.03 0.57
N SER A 179 4.17 -0.26 0.85
CA SER A 179 5.06 0.78 1.39
C SER A 179 5.21 1.99 0.47
N ALA A 180 4.97 1.86 -0.84
CA ALA A 180 4.95 3.01 -1.74
C ALA A 180 3.74 3.92 -1.49
N GLN A 181 2.56 3.32 -1.30
CA GLN A 181 1.28 3.97 -1.04
C GLN A 181 1.23 4.56 0.37
N PHE A 182 1.78 3.87 1.37
CA PHE A 182 1.84 4.38 2.76
C PHE A 182 2.78 5.57 2.97
N ARG A 183 3.52 5.98 1.94
CA ARG A 183 4.16 7.29 1.93
C ARG A 183 3.18 8.44 1.72
N SER A 184 1.96 8.16 1.26
CA SER A 184 0.86 9.12 1.12
C SER A 184 -0.24 8.87 2.15
N ILE A 185 -0.54 7.60 2.41
CA ILE A 185 -1.66 7.18 3.26
C ILE A 185 -1.14 6.79 4.65
N SER A 186 -1.82 7.24 5.70
CA SER A 186 -1.48 6.90 7.08
C SER A 186 -1.77 5.43 7.38
N PHE A 187 -0.73 4.60 7.36
CA PHE A 187 -0.80 3.21 7.82
C PHE A 187 -1.28 3.10 9.27
N PRO A 188 -0.76 3.90 10.24
CA PRO A 188 -1.25 3.86 11.62
C PRO A 188 -2.74 4.19 11.71
N PHE A 189 -3.25 5.13 10.90
CA PHE A 189 -4.68 5.43 10.92
C PHE A 189 -5.52 4.18 10.65
N ILE A 190 -5.15 3.40 9.62
CA ILE A 190 -5.91 2.24 9.12
C ILE A 190 -5.81 1.06 10.10
N PHE A 191 -4.59 0.75 10.57
CA PHE A 191 -4.29 -0.48 11.31
C PHE A 191 -4.28 -0.34 12.83
N HIS A 192 -4.42 0.88 13.38
CA HIS A 192 -4.55 1.06 14.82
C HIS A 192 -5.78 0.34 15.40
N ARG A 193 -5.60 -0.37 16.51
CA ARG A 193 -6.64 -1.26 17.09
C ARG A 193 -7.70 -0.54 17.92
N GLY A 194 -7.40 0.64 18.43
CA GLY A 194 -8.32 1.45 19.22
C GLY A 194 -9.50 1.98 18.39
N ILE A 195 -10.73 1.64 18.81
CA ILE A 195 -11.99 2.13 18.21
C ILE A 195 -12.01 3.66 18.24
N ARG A 196 -12.31 4.30 17.10
CA ARG A 196 -12.40 5.77 17.02
C ARG A 196 -13.70 6.31 17.64
N ARG A 197 -13.63 7.52 18.17
CA ARG A 197 -14.79 8.21 18.78
C ARG A 197 -15.79 8.69 17.73
N ILE A 198 -15.29 9.15 16.59
CA ILE A 198 -16.10 9.63 15.48
C ILE A 198 -16.49 8.42 14.62
N ALA A 199 -17.80 8.15 14.53
CA ALA A 199 -18.32 6.97 13.85
C ALA A 199 -17.92 6.91 12.35
N ALA A 200 -17.92 8.06 11.67
CA ALA A 200 -17.49 8.14 10.26
C ALA A 200 -16.02 7.76 10.08
N GLU A 201 -15.14 8.19 10.99
CA GLU A 201 -13.72 7.80 10.92
C GLU A 201 -13.52 6.32 11.24
N GLU A 202 -14.27 5.76 12.19
CA GLU A 202 -14.22 4.33 12.49
C GLU A 202 -14.70 3.49 11.30
N ALA A 203 -15.77 3.91 10.62
CA ALA A 203 -16.24 3.28 9.40
C ALA A 203 -15.18 3.32 8.30
N LEU A 204 -14.63 4.51 8.02
CA LEU A 204 -13.53 4.69 7.06
C LEU A 204 -12.33 3.80 7.38
N ARG A 205 -11.89 3.77 8.64
CA ARG A 205 -10.78 2.92 9.09
C ARG A 205 -11.05 1.45 8.80
N ARG A 206 -12.24 0.95 9.18
CA ARG A 206 -12.63 -0.44 8.96
C ARG A 206 -12.68 -0.78 7.48
N ASP A 207 -13.28 0.09 6.67
CA ASP A 207 -13.39 -0.11 5.22
C ASP A 207 -12.00 -0.17 4.57
N LEU A 208 -11.10 0.76 4.91
CA LEU A 208 -9.72 0.75 4.41
C LEU A 208 -8.93 -0.47 4.89
N HIS A 209 -9.15 -0.93 6.12
CA HIS A 209 -8.52 -2.15 6.62
C HIS A 209 -9.00 -3.40 5.87
N ILE A 210 -10.32 -3.52 5.68
CA ILE A 210 -10.92 -4.61 4.87
C ILE A 210 -10.40 -4.53 3.45
N PHE A 211 -10.37 -3.34 2.86
CA PHE A 211 -9.87 -3.10 1.51
C PHE A 211 -8.44 -3.61 1.37
N THR A 212 -7.53 -3.11 2.21
CA THR A 212 -6.10 -3.42 2.14
C THR A 212 -5.83 -4.91 2.31
N THR A 213 -6.46 -5.54 3.30
CA THR A 213 -6.26 -6.98 3.59
C THR A 213 -6.84 -7.86 2.50
N PHE A 214 -7.97 -7.48 1.92
CA PHE A 214 -8.57 -8.20 0.80
C PHE A 214 -7.69 -8.11 -0.44
N VAL A 215 -7.26 -6.90 -0.81
CA VAL A 215 -6.40 -6.68 -1.98
C VAL A 215 -5.10 -7.48 -1.87
N ALA A 216 -4.40 -7.40 -0.73
CA ALA A 216 -3.17 -8.15 -0.52
C ALA A 216 -3.38 -9.66 -0.59
N GLY A 217 -4.45 -10.18 0.04
CA GLY A 217 -4.76 -11.59 0.02
C GLY A 217 -5.04 -12.13 -1.37
N THR A 218 -5.83 -11.41 -2.17
CA THR A 218 -6.13 -11.77 -3.55
C THR A 218 -4.88 -11.69 -4.42
N LEU A 219 -4.05 -10.63 -4.28
CA LEU A 219 -2.79 -10.50 -5.01
C LEU A 219 -1.86 -11.69 -4.74
N ILE A 220 -1.71 -12.08 -3.48
CA ILE A 220 -0.85 -13.21 -3.08
C ILE A 220 -1.41 -14.53 -3.61
N TYR A 221 -2.72 -14.75 -3.50
CA TYR A 221 -3.37 -15.95 -4.04
C TYR A 221 -3.23 -16.06 -5.55
N ASP A 222 -3.47 -14.96 -6.27
CA ASP A 222 -3.37 -14.92 -7.74
C ASP A 222 -1.93 -15.14 -8.19
N THR A 223 -0.95 -14.52 -7.51
CA THR A 223 0.46 -14.77 -7.77
C THR A 223 0.79 -16.25 -7.55
N TYR A 224 0.31 -16.85 -6.46
CA TYR A 224 0.55 -18.27 -6.19
C TYR A 224 0.01 -19.15 -7.33
N ARG A 225 -1.28 -19.04 -7.66
CA ARG A 225 -1.94 -19.94 -8.61
C ARG A 225 -1.51 -19.73 -10.06
N LEU A 226 -1.12 -18.50 -10.44
CA LEU A 226 -0.78 -18.15 -11.81
C LEU A 226 0.73 -18.25 -12.08
N CYS A 227 1.57 -17.96 -11.09
CA CYS A 227 3.02 -17.85 -11.29
C CYS A 227 3.82 -18.96 -10.59
N LEU A 228 3.43 -19.38 -9.38
CA LEU A 228 4.29 -20.22 -8.54
C LEU A 228 3.88 -21.68 -8.48
N GLN A 229 2.58 -21.97 -8.58
CA GLN A 229 2.06 -23.33 -8.50
C GLN A 229 2.57 -24.18 -9.67
N MET A 230 3.24 -25.29 -9.36
CA MET A 230 3.77 -26.22 -10.35
C MET A 230 2.76 -27.31 -10.70
N ASP A 231 2.81 -27.80 -11.95
CA ASP A 231 2.15 -29.05 -12.35
C ASP A 231 3.21 -30.14 -12.47
N ALA A 232 3.15 -31.17 -11.63
CA ALA A 232 4.08 -32.28 -11.69
C ALA A 232 4.00 -33.10 -13.01
N ARG A 233 2.97 -32.90 -13.84
CA ARG A 233 2.91 -33.46 -15.20
C ARG A 233 3.76 -32.70 -16.21
N GLU A 234 4.06 -31.43 -15.92
CA GLU A 234 4.86 -30.53 -16.75
C GLU A 234 5.96 -29.87 -15.91
N PRO A 235 6.87 -30.66 -15.30
CA PRO A 235 7.78 -30.16 -14.26
C PRO A 235 8.79 -29.11 -14.75
N THR A 236 9.01 -29.01 -16.06
CA THR A 236 9.89 -28.03 -16.69
C THR A 236 9.20 -26.69 -16.94
N LEU A 237 7.87 -26.61 -16.84
CA LEU A 237 7.10 -25.39 -17.07
C LEU A 237 7.06 -24.51 -15.81
N VAL A 238 8.07 -23.67 -15.63
CA VAL A 238 8.11 -22.68 -14.55
C VAL A 238 7.48 -21.37 -15.02
N ARG A 239 6.39 -20.94 -14.37
CA ARG A 239 5.63 -19.73 -14.76
C ARG A 239 6.06 -18.46 -14.04
N ASP A 240 6.96 -18.57 -13.06
CA ASP A 240 7.37 -17.47 -12.20
C ASP A 240 7.99 -16.30 -12.97
N GLY A 241 8.66 -16.57 -14.10
CA GLY A 241 9.22 -15.54 -15.00
C GLY A 241 8.37 -15.24 -16.25
N SER A 242 7.17 -15.82 -16.36
CA SER A 242 6.35 -15.74 -17.57
C SER A 242 5.63 -14.38 -17.68
N PRO A 243 5.83 -13.61 -18.77
CA PRO A 243 5.13 -12.34 -18.97
C PRO A 243 3.60 -12.49 -18.99
N ILE A 244 3.09 -13.58 -19.59
CA ILE A 244 1.65 -13.86 -19.66
C ILE A 244 1.07 -14.08 -18.25
N SER A 245 1.82 -14.77 -17.38
CA SER A 245 1.37 -15.03 -16.01
C SER A 245 1.38 -13.74 -15.18
N HIS A 246 2.39 -12.88 -15.36
CA HIS A 246 2.45 -11.56 -14.71
C HIS A 246 1.35 -10.63 -15.20
N GLU A 247 1.04 -10.64 -16.50
CA GLU A 247 -0.06 -9.85 -17.07
C GLU A 247 -1.41 -10.29 -16.52
N ALA A 248 -1.64 -11.59 -16.34
CA ALA A 248 -2.86 -12.11 -15.73
C ALA A 248 -3.01 -11.65 -14.26
N VAL A 249 -1.93 -11.65 -13.47
CA VAL A 249 -1.94 -11.12 -12.10
C VAL A 249 -2.24 -9.62 -12.10
N LEU A 250 -1.60 -8.85 -12.99
CA LEU A 250 -1.86 -7.40 -13.13
C LEU A 250 -3.33 -7.12 -13.51
N LEU A 251 -3.90 -7.90 -14.42
CA LEU A 251 -5.29 -7.74 -14.84
C LEU A 251 -6.24 -7.97 -13.67
N ASN A 252 -6.05 -9.05 -12.91
CA ASN A 252 -6.85 -9.32 -11.72
C ASN A 252 -6.65 -8.25 -10.65
N TYR A 253 -5.42 -7.78 -10.45
CA TYR A 253 -5.11 -6.70 -9.53
C TYR A 253 -5.91 -5.45 -9.88
N LYS A 254 -5.91 -5.01 -11.13
CA LYS A 254 -6.71 -3.84 -11.55
C LYS A 254 -8.21 -4.07 -11.45
N ALA A 255 -8.66 -5.28 -11.77
CA ALA A 255 -10.08 -5.59 -11.83
C ALA A 255 -10.71 -5.72 -10.43
N MET A 256 -9.97 -6.16 -9.41
CA MET A 256 -10.56 -6.52 -8.12
C MET A 256 -11.25 -5.37 -7.40
N VAL A 257 -10.76 -4.13 -7.57
CA VAL A 257 -11.40 -2.98 -6.93
C VAL A 257 -12.79 -2.71 -7.49
N LEU A 258 -13.12 -3.20 -8.69
CA LEU A 258 -14.41 -2.99 -9.34
C LEU A 258 -15.50 -3.95 -8.87
N PHE A 259 -15.13 -5.06 -8.25
CA PHE A 259 -16.06 -6.14 -7.91
C PHE A 259 -16.27 -6.27 -6.39
N SER A 260 -17.38 -6.90 -6.00
CA SER A 260 -17.68 -7.18 -4.59
C SER A 260 -16.57 -8.05 -3.96
N PRO A 261 -16.19 -7.81 -2.69
CA PRO A 261 -16.77 -6.84 -1.76
C PRO A 261 -16.23 -5.41 -1.91
N LEU A 262 -15.14 -5.19 -2.65
CA LEU A 262 -14.45 -3.90 -2.71
C LEU A 262 -15.20 -2.84 -3.53
N GLY A 263 -16.05 -3.26 -4.47
CA GLY A 263 -16.85 -2.36 -5.30
C GLY A 263 -17.79 -1.45 -4.51
N HIS A 264 -18.14 -1.82 -3.27
CA HIS A 264 -19.02 -1.03 -2.38
C HIS A 264 -18.25 -0.05 -1.48
N ILE A 265 -16.94 -0.20 -1.37
CA ILE A 265 -16.10 0.69 -0.55
C ILE A 265 -15.94 2.02 -1.28
N SER A 266 -16.10 3.12 -0.55
CA SER A 266 -15.90 4.46 -1.10
C SER A 266 -14.47 4.62 -1.62
N LYS A 267 -14.34 5.08 -2.86
CA LYS A 267 -13.06 5.38 -3.52
C LYS A 267 -12.89 6.88 -3.72
N THR A 268 -13.15 7.62 -2.65
CA THR A 268 -13.03 9.07 -2.63
C THR A 268 -11.63 9.41 -2.13
N LEU A 269 -10.83 10.08 -2.96
CA LEU A 269 -9.45 10.42 -2.62
C LEU A 269 -9.40 11.39 -1.44
N GLU A 270 -10.34 12.33 -1.40
CA GLU A 270 -10.48 13.39 -0.41
C GLU A 270 -10.58 12.84 1.02
N THR A 271 -11.22 11.68 1.19
CA THR A 271 -11.43 11.06 2.50
C THR A 271 -10.29 10.15 2.94
N LEU A 272 -9.25 9.94 2.11
CA LEU A 272 -8.12 9.13 2.54
C LEU A 272 -7.37 9.81 3.69
N PRO A 273 -6.93 9.05 4.70
CA PRO A 273 -6.13 9.57 5.79
C PRO A 273 -4.71 9.83 5.26
N ALA A 274 -4.32 11.09 5.13
CA ALA A 274 -2.99 11.49 4.74
C ALA A 274 -1.95 11.10 5.81
N THR A 275 -0.77 10.67 5.39
CA THR A 275 0.34 10.41 6.30
C THR A 275 0.84 11.71 6.93
N PRO A 276 1.18 11.75 8.23
CA PRO A 276 1.69 12.96 8.88
C PRO A 276 2.97 13.52 8.23
N GLU A 277 3.77 12.68 7.56
CA GLU A 277 4.97 13.09 6.84
C GLU A 277 4.68 14.04 5.66
N LEU A 278 3.48 13.99 5.09
CA LEU A 278 3.03 14.97 4.11
C LEU A 278 2.96 16.38 4.70
N LEU A 279 2.68 16.50 6.00
CA LEU A 279 2.59 17.79 6.71
C LEU A 279 3.97 18.36 7.03
N LEU A 280 4.94 17.49 7.36
CA LEU A 280 6.28 17.92 7.78
C LEU A 280 7.10 18.53 6.64
N LYS A 281 6.82 18.17 5.38
CA LYS A 281 7.44 18.80 4.20
C LYS A 281 6.70 20.04 3.69
N TYR A 282 5.47 20.26 4.14
CA TYR A 282 4.61 21.39 3.79
C TYR A 282 4.49 22.39 4.95
N GLN A 283 5.63 22.78 5.53
CA GLN A 283 5.69 23.69 6.68
C GLN A 283 5.03 25.05 6.37
N GLY A 284 3.78 25.15 6.80
CA GLY A 284 3.00 26.39 6.91
C GLY A 284 1.73 26.24 7.75
N TRP A 285 1.38 25.02 8.20
CA TRP A 285 0.15 24.78 8.95
C TRP A 285 0.42 24.47 10.42
N LYS A 286 -0.13 25.32 11.30
CA LYS A 286 -0.45 24.96 12.69
C LYS A 286 -1.90 24.49 12.73
N PRO A 287 -2.23 23.36 13.38
CA PRO A 287 -3.62 22.96 13.54
C PRO A 287 -4.41 24.09 14.21
N LYS A 288 -5.46 24.58 13.53
CA LYS A 288 -6.44 25.44 14.18
C LYS A 288 -7.19 24.57 15.18
N ALA A 289 -6.91 24.81 16.46
CA ALA A 289 -7.67 24.23 17.56
C ALA A 289 -9.16 24.40 17.26
N HIS A 290 -9.90 23.30 17.18
CA HIS A 290 -11.34 23.36 17.25
C HIS A 290 -11.71 23.93 18.64
N PRO A 291 -12.60 24.94 18.72
CA PRO A 291 -13.06 25.45 20.00
C PRO A 291 -13.91 24.36 20.66
N GLY A 292 -13.30 23.58 21.57
CA GLY A 292 -14.04 22.51 22.24
C GLY A 292 -13.25 21.56 23.13
N HIS A 293 -11.91 21.56 23.11
CA HIS A 293 -11.14 20.75 24.05
C HIS A 293 -10.04 21.57 24.71
N THR A 294 -10.31 21.95 25.95
CA THR A 294 -9.35 22.47 26.92
C THR A 294 -8.19 21.48 27.04
N LEU A 295 -7.02 21.85 26.50
CA LEU A 295 -5.76 21.23 26.85
C LEU A 295 -5.45 21.60 28.31
N PRO A 296 -4.93 20.67 29.14
CA PRO A 296 -4.39 21.03 30.44
C PRO A 296 -3.23 22.02 30.24
N GLN A 297 -3.32 23.18 30.89
CA GLN A 297 -2.21 24.11 30.99
C GLN A 297 -1.04 23.42 31.68
N TYR A 298 0.08 23.26 30.95
CA TYR A 298 1.38 23.07 31.58
C TYR A 298 2.12 24.41 31.60
N SER A 299 2.58 24.74 32.80
CA SER A 299 3.23 26.00 33.19
C SER A 299 4.51 26.27 32.38
N PRO A 300 4.79 27.52 31.98
CA PRO A 300 6.03 27.91 31.36
C PRO A 300 7.10 28.04 32.45
N ASN A 301 8.10 27.17 32.44
CA ASN A 301 9.46 27.40 32.96
C ASN A 301 10.25 26.08 32.84
N THR A 302 10.74 25.79 31.64
CA THR A 302 11.91 24.92 31.48
C THR A 302 12.78 25.50 30.37
N ASP A 303 13.88 26.10 30.80
CA ASP A 303 14.94 26.65 29.98
C ASP A 303 15.66 25.52 29.23
N PHE A 304 15.80 25.64 27.90
CA PHE A 304 16.43 24.63 27.03
C PHE A 304 17.76 25.16 26.47
N SER A 305 18.59 25.74 27.33
CA SER A 305 19.93 26.23 26.97
C SER A 305 21.05 25.18 27.03
N ASP A 306 20.77 23.90 27.31
CA ASP A 306 21.83 22.90 27.62
C ASP A 306 21.92 21.68 26.67
N TRP A 307 21.58 21.81 25.38
CA TRP A 307 21.65 20.67 24.42
C TRP A 307 22.48 20.87 23.16
N LEU A 308 23.52 21.72 23.21
CA LEU A 308 24.41 21.98 22.06
C LEU A 308 25.92 21.75 22.28
N LEU A 309 26.33 20.95 23.27
CA LEU A 309 27.74 20.61 23.44
C LEU A 309 27.95 19.17 23.94
N SER A 310 27.82 18.17 23.06
CA SER A 310 28.52 16.89 23.25
C SER A 310 28.47 15.99 22.01
N PHE A 311 29.18 16.35 20.94
CA PHE A 311 29.83 15.37 20.06
C PHE A 311 31.12 16.00 19.51
N ASN A 312 32.17 15.92 20.34
CA ASN A 312 33.56 16.00 19.88
C ASN A 312 33.98 14.59 19.44
N TYR A 313 34.32 14.42 18.17
CA TYR A 313 35.64 14.01 17.66
C TYR A 313 35.63 14.15 16.13
#